data_AF-A0A2T4WJP3-F1
#
_entry.id   AF-A0A2T4WJP3-F1
#
_cell.length_a   1.000
_cell.length_b   1.000
_cell.length_c   1.000
_cell.angle_alpha   90.00
_cell.angle_beta   90.00
_cell.angle_gamma   90.00
#
_symmetry.space_group_name_H-M   'P 1'
#
loop_
_entity.id
_entity.type
_entity.pdbx_description
1 polymer ?
#
loop_
_entity_poly.entity_id
_entity_poly.type
_entity_poly.pdbx_seq_one_letter_code
_entity_poly.pdbx_strand_id
1 'polypeptide(L)' 'MVQQESRLKVADNTGAKEVLVIRVLGGTGRRYASVGDRIVVTIKESTPSGNAKKGQVS' A
#
# COMPACT_ATOMS: atom_id res chain seq x y z
N MET A 1 1.17 -7.17 11.39
CA MET A 1 0.53 -8.08 10.40
C MET A 1 -0.53 -7.29 9.68
N VAL A 2 -0.55 -7.32 8.35
CA VAL A 2 -1.51 -6.59 7.50
C VAL A 2 -2.16 -7.53 6.51
N GLN A 3 -3.39 -7.24 6.11
CA GLN A 3 -4.18 -8.06 5.18
C GLN A 3 -4.79 -7.18 4.08
N GLN A 4 -5.46 -7.81 3.11
CA GLN A 4 -6.29 -7.06 2.16
C GLN A 4 -7.27 -6.13 2.89
N GLU A 5 -7.53 -4.97 2.30
CA GLU A 5 -8.34 -3.89 2.85
C GLU A 5 -7.76 -3.17 4.09
N SER A 6 -6.53 -3.47 4.50
CA SER A 6 -5.87 -2.72 5.58
C SER A 6 -5.44 -1.32 5.09
N ARG A 7 -5.65 -0.29 5.92
CA ARG A 7 -5.14 1.08 5.69
C ARG A 7 -3.79 1.28 6.37
N LEU A 8 -2.82 1.80 5.63
CA LEU A 8 -1.46 2.03 6.10
C LEU A 8 -1.03 3.47 5.83
N LYS A 9 -0.28 4.04 6.77
CA LYS A 9 0.43 5.29 6.57
C LYS A 9 1.72 5.03 5.79
N VAL A 10 2.04 5.92 4.87
CA VAL A 10 3.25 5.83 4.06
C VAL A 10 4.40 6.56 4.76
N ALA A 11 5.58 5.94 4.78
CA ALA A 11 6.80 6.46 5.42
C ALA A 11 7.91 6.77 4.40
N ASP A 12 7.53 7.08 3.16
CA ASP A 12 8.44 7.44 2.07
C ASP A 12 8.30 8.92 1.68
N ASN A 13 9.06 9.35 0.69
CA ASN A 13 9.04 10.71 0.12
C ASN A 13 8.35 10.79 -1.25
N THR A 14 7.53 9.80 -1.63
CA THR A 14 6.82 9.79 -2.93
C THR A 14 5.65 10.77 -2.99
N GLY A 15 5.19 11.22 -1.81
CA GLY A 15 4.05 12.09 -1.63
C GLY A 15 2.72 11.36 -1.43
N ALA A 16 2.72 10.02 -1.38
CA ALA A 16 1.60 9.27 -0.83
C ALA A 16 1.53 9.43 0.70
N LYS A 17 0.33 9.48 1.27
CA LYS A 17 0.14 9.60 2.74
C LYS A 17 -0.56 8.39 3.32
N GLU A 18 -1.61 7.93 2.65
CA GLU A 18 -2.38 6.77 3.06
C GLU A 18 -2.64 5.85 1.87
N VAL A 19 -2.46 4.54 2.10
CA VAL A 19 -2.67 3.50 1.11
C VAL A 19 -3.59 2.41 1.65
N LEU A 20 -4.26 1.70 0.75
CA LEU A 20 -5.08 0.52 1.03
C LEU A 20 -4.41 -0.69 0.41
N VAL A 21 -4.26 -1.78 1.17
CA VAL A 21 -3.73 -3.05 0.66
C VAL A 21 -4.76 -3.74 -0.23
N ILE A 22 -4.39 -4.02 -1.49
CA ILE A 22 -5.24 -4.77 -2.44
C ILE A 22 -4.81 -6.25 -2.47
N ARG A 23 -3.51 -6.52 -2.33
CA ARG A 23 -3.01 -7.90 -2.40
C ARG A 23 -1.74 -8.10 -1.58
N VAL A 24 -1.67 -9.22 -0.87
CA VAL A 24 -0.44 -9.72 -0.24
C VAL A 24 0.27 -10.65 -1.21
N LEU A 25 1.58 -10.44 -1.43
CA LEU A 25 2.39 -11.27 -2.33
C LEU A 25 3.10 -12.41 -1.56
N GLY A 26 3.51 -13.45 -2.29
CA GLY A 26 4.27 -14.58 -1.71
C GLY A 26 3.59 -15.95 -1.79
N GLY A 27 2.67 -16.17 -2.73
CA GLY A 27 2.11 -17.49 -3.03
C GLY A 27 0.59 -17.57 -2.94
N THR A 28 0.05 -18.75 -3.29
CA THR A 28 -1.39 -19.03 -3.26
C THR A 28 -1.91 -19.11 -1.83
N GLY A 29 -3.05 -18.47 -1.55
CA GLY A 29 -3.72 -18.55 -0.24
C GLY A 29 -3.10 -17.70 0.87
N ARG A 30 -2.06 -16.92 0.58
CA ARG A 30 -1.44 -16.03 1.59
C ARG A 30 -2.40 -14.89 1.97
N ARG A 31 -2.78 -14.84 3.25
CA ARG A 31 -3.75 -13.86 3.79
C ARG A 31 -3.10 -12.64 4.46
N TYR A 32 -1.88 -12.82 4.96
CA TYR A 32 -1.22 -11.85 5.82
C TYR A 32 0.22 -11.57 5.38
N ALA A 33 0.60 -10.30 5.50
CA ALA A 33 1.96 -9.80 5.36
C ALA A 33 2.51 -9.32 6.72
N SER A 34 3.80 -9.52 6.91
CA SER A 34 4.62 -9.04 8.01
C SER A 34 5.70 -8.09 7.50
N VAL A 35 6.51 -7.53 8.40
CA VAL A 35 7.63 -6.67 8.02
C VAL A 35 8.57 -7.45 7.08
N GLY A 36 8.96 -6.83 5.96
CA GLY A 36 9.79 -7.44 4.92
C GLY A 36 9.01 -8.07 3.76
N ASP A 37 7.71 -8.31 3.91
CA ASP A 37 6.87 -8.79 2.82
C ASP A 37 6.49 -7.67 1.84
N ARG A 38 6.35 -8.04 0.57
CA ARG A 38 5.85 -7.15 -0.48
C ARG A 38 4.33 -7.27 -0.58
N ILE A 39 3.67 -6.12 -0.76
CA ILE A 39 2.23 -6.00 -0.92
C ILE A 39 1.93 -5.06 -2.09
N VAL A 40 0.76 -5.22 -2.70
CA VAL A 40 0.22 -4.30 -3.71
C VAL A 40 -0.81 -3.41 -3.04
N VAL A 41 -0.71 -2.11 -3.26
CA VAL A 41 -1.54 -1.09 -2.61
C VAL A 41 -2.13 -0.12 -3.62
N THR A 42 -3.23 0.54 -3.25
CA THR A 42 -3.74 1.72 -3.94
C THR A 42 -3.64 2.95 -3.07
N ILE A 43 -3.27 4.08 -3.67
CA ILE A 43 -3.13 5.36 -2.98
C ILE A 43 -4.51 5.97 -2.72
N LYS A 44 -4.80 6.28 -1.46
CA LYS A 44 -6.09 6.83 -1.03
C LYS A 44 -6.00 8.31 -0.69
N GLU A 45 -4.86 8.74 -0.16
CA GLU A 45 -4.51 10.14 0.00
C GLU A 45 -3.08 10.39 -0.49
N SER A 46 -2.90 11.46 -1.27
CA SER A 46 -1.60 11.95 -1.71
C SER A 46 -1.52 13.46 -1.55
N THR A 47 -0.30 13.96 -1.43
CA THR A 47 0.00 15.39 -1.58
C THR A 47 -0.24 15.85 -3.02
N PRO A 48 -0.61 17.12 -3.26
CA PRO A 48 -0.83 17.65 -4.62
C PRO A 48 0.43 17.58 -5.50
N SER A 49 1.59 17.96 -4.93
CA SER A 49 2.87 18.06 -5.63
C SER A 49 3.64 16.73 -5.73
N GLY A 50 3.19 15.68 -5.03
CA GLY A 50 3.84 14.38 -5.04
C GLY A 50 3.75 13.66 -6.38
N ASN A 51 4.72 12.78 -6.65
CA ASN A 51 4.72 11.93 -7.85
C ASN A 51 3.62 10.86 -7.78
N ALA A 52 3.33 10.38 -6.57
CA ALA A 52 2.30 9.40 -6.33
C ALA A 52 0.90 10.05 -6.36
N LYS A 53 -0.02 9.56 -7.19
CA LYS A 53 -1.36 10.15 -7.37
C LYS A 53 -2.44 9.29 -6.73
N LYS A 54 -3.48 9.93 -6.17
CA LYS A 54 -4.67 9.23 -5.66
C LYS A 54 -5.23 8.28 -6.71
N GLY A 55 -5.51 7.04 -6.31
CA GLY A 55 -6.02 5.96 -7.16
C GLY A 55 -4.94 5.14 -7.85
N GLN A 56 -3.69 5.62 -7.93
CA GLN A 56 -2.58 4.85 -8.49
C GLN A 56 -2.36 3.56 -7.69
N VAL A 57 -2.01 2.49 -8.40
CA VAL A 57 -1.69 1.17 -7.84
C VAL A 57 -0.18 0.98 -7.89
N SER A 58 0.41 0.52 -6.78
CA SER A 58 1.85 0.26 -6.66
C SER A 58 2.13 -1.00 -5.85
#